data_AF-A0A820PFT4-F1
#
_entry.id   AF-A0A820PFT4-F1
#
_cell.length_a   1.000
_cell.length_b   1.000
_cell.length_c   1.000
_cell.angle_alpha   90.00
_cell.angle_beta   90.00
_cell.angle_gamma   90.00
#
_symmetry.space_group_name_H-M   'P 1'
#
loop_
_entity.id
_entity.type
_entity.pdbx_description
1 polymer ?
#
loop_
_entity_poly.entity_id
_entity_poly.type
_entity_poly.pdbx_seq_one_letter_code
_entity_poly.pdbx_strand_id
1 'polypeptide(L)'
;CTQNGRPQIFKFTNCFDASANNKDVYDGMIRSAVLASLQGYNTTVLAYGQTASGKSHSIFGSSSEEGILSLSIDNLITMNAN
;
A
#
# COMPACT_ATOMS: atom_id res chain seq x y z
N CYS A 1 -18.93 7.98 -11.65
CA CYS A 1 -17.69 8.27 -12.39
C CYS A 1 -17.94 8.27 -13.90
N THR A 2 -18.80 9.17 -14.37
CA THR A 2 -19.14 9.30 -15.80
C THR A 2 -18.99 10.76 -16.17
N GLN A 3 -18.25 11.06 -17.22
CA GLN A 3 -18.21 12.42 -17.78
C GLN A 3 -19.14 12.42 -18.99
N ASN A 4 -20.18 13.24 -18.97
CA ASN A 4 -21.17 13.34 -20.04
C ASN A 4 -21.82 11.99 -20.42
N GLY A 5 -22.21 11.19 -19.41
CA GLY A 5 -22.90 9.90 -19.61
C GLY A 5 -22.03 8.74 -20.11
N ARG A 6 -20.73 8.95 -20.32
CA ARG A 6 -19.80 7.88 -20.72
C ARG A 6 -19.01 7.34 -19.52
N PRO A 7 -18.87 6.01 -19.38
CA PRO A 7 -18.03 5.42 -18.34
C PRO A 7 -16.59 5.85 -18.55
N GLN A 8 -15.97 6.34 -17.47
CA GLN A 8 -14.57 6.72 -17.46
C GLN A 8 -13.71 5.52 -17.10
N ILE A 9 -12.68 5.25 -17.90
CA ILE A 9 -11.74 4.16 -17.68
C ILE A 9 -10.45 4.76 -17.13
N PHE A 10 -10.05 4.30 -15.95
CA PHE A 10 -8.77 4.66 -15.33
C PHE A 10 -7.86 3.45 -15.34
N LYS A 11 -6.59 3.67 -15.66
CA LYS A 11 -5.56 2.63 -15.67
C LYS A 11 -4.60 2.86 -14.52
N PHE A 12 -4.35 1.81 -13.76
CA PHE A 12 -3.39 1.77 -12.68
C PHE A 12 -2.52 0.51 -12.83
N THR A 13 -1.32 0.53 -12.27
CA THR A 13 -0.43 -0.65 -12.28
C THR A 13 -1.06 -1.81 -11.49
N ASN A 14 -1.67 -1.49 -10.35
CA ASN A 14 -2.36 -2.45 -9.50
C ASN A 14 -3.69 -1.83 -9.06
N CYS A 15 -4.75 -2.66 -9.06
CA CYS A 15 -6.06 -2.32 -8.51
C CYS A 15 -6.42 -3.39 -7.48
N PHE A 16 -6.65 -2.97 -6.24
CA PHE A 16 -7.08 -3.85 -5.15
C PHE A 16 -8.56 -3.59 -4.87
N ASP A 17 -9.36 -4.65 -4.79
CA ASP A 17 -10.77 -4.56 -4.45
C ASP A 17 -10.99 -4.73 -2.94
N ALA A 18 -12.25 -4.75 -2.51
CA ALA A 18 -12.61 -4.85 -1.09
C ALA A 18 -12.29 -6.21 -0.46
N SER A 19 -11.88 -7.23 -1.25
CA SER A 19 -11.45 -8.53 -0.72
C SER A 19 -9.98 -8.55 -0.35
N ALA A 20 -9.18 -7.62 -0.87
CA ALA A 20 -7.77 -7.50 -0.56
C ALA A 20 -7.55 -6.87 0.82
N ASN A 21 -6.65 -7.47 1.59
CA ASN A 21 -6.20 -6.92 2.87
C ASN A 21 -4.90 -6.10 2.68
N ASN A 22 -4.47 -5.43 3.74
CA ASN A 22 -3.26 -4.62 3.82
C ASN A 22 -2.00 -5.42 3.49
N LYS A 23 -1.95 -6.72 3.81
CA LYS A 23 -0.83 -7.59 3.47
C LYS A 23 -0.78 -7.85 1.96
N ASP A 24 -1.92 -8.05 1.30
CA ASP A 24 -1.99 -8.20 -0.16
C ASP A 24 -1.51 -6.92 -0.87
N VAL A 25 -1.91 -5.75 -0.35
CA VAL A 25 -1.44 -4.44 -0.83
C VAL A 25 0.07 -4.29 -0.61
N TYR A 26 0.57 -4.70 0.55
CA TYR A 26 1.99 -4.65 0.89
C TYR A 26 2.82 -5.52 -0.06
N ASP A 27 2.46 -6.80 -0.21
CA ASP A 27 3.19 -7.75 -1.06
C ASP A 27 3.09 -7.38 -2.55
N GLY A 28 1.95 -6.85 -3.00
CA GLY A 28 1.70 -6.52 -4.40
C GLY A 28 2.36 -5.22 -4.90
N MET A 29 2.75 -4.32 -4.00
CA MET A 29 3.31 -3.01 -4.38
C MET A 29 4.45 -2.57 -3.47
N ILE A 30 4.22 -2.53 -2.15
CA ILE A 30 5.08 -1.80 -1.20
C ILE A 30 6.38 -2.54 -0.89
N ARG A 31 6.37 -3.87 -0.85
CA ARG A 31 7.55 -4.69 -0.57
C ARG A 31 8.72 -4.38 -1.50
N SER A 32 8.43 -4.18 -2.79
CA SER A 32 9.44 -3.81 -3.79
C SER A 32 10.08 -2.44 -3.48
N ALA A 33 9.29 -1.50 -2.97
CA ALA A 33 9.72 -0.17 -2.59
C ALA A 33 10.61 -0.22 -1.33
N VAL A 34 10.25 -1.06 -0.34
CA VAL A 34 11.10 -1.30 0.84
C VAL A 34 12.44 -1.92 0.44
N LEU A 35 12.45 -2.89 -0.46
CA LEU A 35 13.68 -3.47 -0.99
C LEU A 35 14.57 -2.43 -1.70
N ALA A 36 13.98 -1.53 -2.50
CA ALA A 36 14.72 -0.44 -3.11
C ALA A 36 15.33 0.50 -2.06
N SER A 37 14.62 0.77 -0.95
CA SER A 37 15.16 1.56 0.16
C SER A 37 16.38 0.94 0.83
N LEU A 38 16.41 -0.39 0.97
CA LEU A 38 17.57 -1.12 1.49
C LEU A 38 18.78 -1.07 0.55
N GLN A 39 18.55 -0.93 -0.76
CA GLN A 39 19.60 -0.74 -1.76
C GLN A 39 20.14 0.70 -1.81
N GLY A 40 19.69 1.58 -0.91
CA GLY A 40 20.13 2.98 -0.84
C GLY A 40 19.31 3.95 -1.70
N TYR A 41 18.16 3.53 -2.23
CA TYR A 41 17.27 4.43 -2.97
C TYR A 41 16.25 5.10 -2.06
N ASN A 42 16.12 6.42 -2.16
CA ASN A 42 15.05 7.13 -1.45
C ASN A 42 13.68 6.70 -1.99
N THR A 43 12.84 6.18 -1.10
CA THR A 43 11.51 5.67 -1.42
C THR A 43 10.46 6.45 -0.64
N THR A 44 9.34 6.79 -1.27
CA THR A 44 8.22 7.49 -0.62
C THR A 44 6.90 6.85 -1.00
N VAL A 45 6.10 6.50 0.01
CA VAL A 45 4.76 5.92 -0.16
C VAL A 45 3.74 6.93 0.35
N LEU A 46 2.72 7.23 -0.44
CA LEU A 46 1.66 8.18 -0.10
C LEU A 46 0.30 7.50 -0.17
N ALA A 47 -0.49 7.62 0.90
CA ALA A 47 -1.90 7.27 0.89
C ALA A 47 -2.74 8.50 0.54
N TYR A 48 -3.41 8.48 -0.61
CA TYR A 48 -4.24 9.58 -1.10
C TYR A 48 -5.68 9.13 -1.32
N GLY A 49 -6.63 10.01 -0.97
CA GLY A 49 -8.06 9.72 -1.07
C GLY A 49 -8.90 10.59 -0.14
N GLN A 50 -10.22 10.59 -0.34
CA GLN A 50 -11.16 11.36 0.49
C GLN A 50 -11.16 10.92 1.96
N THR A 51 -11.70 11.74 2.86
CA THR A 51 -11.91 11.35 4.27
C THR A 51 -12.75 10.07 4.35
N ALA A 52 -12.42 9.19 5.30
CA ALA A 52 -13.01 7.86 5.47
C ALA A 52 -12.77 6.85 4.32
N SER A 53 -11.87 7.14 3.36
CA SER A 53 -11.52 6.20 2.28
C SER A 53 -10.51 5.10 2.67
N GLY A 54 -10.21 4.94 3.96
CA GLY A 54 -9.26 3.92 4.43
C GLY A 54 -7.78 4.31 4.46
N LYS A 55 -7.38 5.56 4.17
CA LYS A 55 -5.95 5.98 4.20
C LYS A 55 -5.23 5.58 5.50
N SER A 56 -5.79 5.94 6.65
CA SER A 56 -5.20 5.61 7.95
C SER A 56 -5.24 4.10 8.23
N HIS A 57 -6.27 3.41 7.76
CA HIS A 57 -6.38 1.96 7.86
C HIS A 57 -5.27 1.25 7.06
N SER A 58 -4.95 1.71 5.85
CA SER A 58 -3.88 1.12 5.06
C SER A 58 -2.50 1.40 5.66
N ILE A 59 -2.24 2.63 6.13
CA ILE A 59 -0.92 3.00 6.68
C ILE A 59 -0.69 2.42 8.07
N PHE A 60 -1.62 2.65 9.00
CA PHE A 60 -1.46 2.30 10.41
C PHE A 60 -2.14 0.97 10.80
N GLY A 61 -3.07 0.47 9.99
CA GLY A 61 -3.81 -0.74 10.32
C GLY A 61 -4.88 -0.53 11.37
N SER A 62 -5.27 -1.65 11.98
CA SER A 62 -6.20 -1.79 13.09
C SER A 62 -5.70 -2.90 14.03
N SER A 63 -6.46 -3.19 15.10
CA SER A 63 -6.12 -4.28 16.02
C SER A 63 -6.25 -5.67 15.38
N SER A 64 -7.07 -5.82 14.34
CA SER A 64 -7.29 -7.09 13.63
C SER A 64 -6.45 -7.23 12.38
N GLU A 65 -5.89 -6.14 11.87
CA GLU A 65 -5.21 -6.11 10.58
C GLU A 65 -4.03 -5.14 10.62
N GLU A 66 -2.84 -5.67 10.39
CA GLU A 66 -1.62 -4.89 10.46
C GLU A 66 -1.53 -3.86 9.33
N GLY A 67 -0.97 -2.68 9.63
CA GLY A 67 -0.77 -1.61 8.67
C GLY A 67 0.47 -1.80 7.81
N ILE A 68 0.51 -1.13 6.66
CA ILE A 68 1.69 -1.10 5.77
C ILE A 68 2.94 -0.65 6.52
N LEU A 69 2.83 0.29 7.46
CA LEU A 69 3.98 0.78 8.23
C LEU A 69 4.63 -0.33 9.07
N SER A 70 3.84 -1.04 9.88
CA SER A 70 4.35 -2.10 10.74
C SER A 70 4.91 -3.27 9.91
N LEU A 71 4.19 -3.69 8.87
CA LEU A 71 4.67 -4.70 7.91
C LEU A 71 6.01 -4.32 7.27
N SER A 72 6.21 -3.04 6.95
CA SER A 72 7.47 -2.55 6.37
C SER A 72 8.64 -2.66 7.35
N ILE A 73 8.41 -2.31 8.62
CA ILE A 73 9.42 -2.36 9.68
C ILE A 73 9.82 -3.82 9.95
N ASP A 74 8.84 -4.70 10.10
CA ASP A 74 9.07 -6.12 10.36
C ASP A 74 9.84 -6.79 9.22
N ASN A 75 9.50 -6.47 7.98
CA ASN A 75 10.20 -6.97 6.81
C ASN A 75 11.66 -6.46 6.76
N LEU A 76 11.87 -5.17 7.06
CA LEU A 76 13.19 -4.56 7.09
C LEU A 76 14.10 -5.19 8.17
N ILE A 77 13.55 -5.45 9.36
CA ILE A 77 14.30 -6.13 10.43
C ILE A 77 14.64 -7.56 10.01
N THR A 78 13.67 -8.30 9.46
CA THR A 78 13.85 -9.69 9.04
C THR A 78 14.89 -9.83 7.93
N MET A 79 14.96 -8.87 7.00
CA MET A 79 15.93 -8.89 5.90
C MET A 79 17.36 -8.52 6.34
N ASN A 80 17.54 -7.67 7.34
CA ASN A 80 18.86 -7.30 7.86
C ASN A 80 19.43 -8.32 8.86
N ALA A 81 18.63 -9.28 9.33
CA ALA A 81 19.04 -10.30 10.29
C ALA A 81 19.67 -11.56 9.64
N ASN A 82 19.90 -11.55 8.32
CA ASN A 82 20.64 -12.58 7.56
C ASN A 82 21.93 -11.99 6.99
#